data_AF-A0AAW5VG17-F1
#
_entry.id   AF-A0AAW5VG17-F1
#
_cell.length_a   1.000
_cell.length_b   1.000
_cell.length_c   1.000
_cell.angle_alpha   90.00
_cell.angle_beta   90.00
_cell.angle_gamma   90.00
#
_symmetry.space_group_name_H-M   'P 1'
#
loop_
_entity.id
_entity.type
_entity.pdbx_description
1 polymer ?
#
loop_
_entity_poly.entity_id
_entity_poly.type
_entity_poly.pdbx_seq_one_letter_code
_entity_poly.pdbx_strand_id
1 'polypeptide(L)' 'MDSNRLVYIKKFVWLPYGQKMIQVFCLEQGAIRKAICYNEFLNKSFEILDLADIRISDSSENFPSNSEEFLRFENYL' A
#
# COMPACT_ATOMS: atom_id res chain seq x y z
N MET A 1 19.30 13.50 -12.00
CA MET A 1 19.16 12.64 -10.81
C MET A 1 17.87 13.07 -10.12
N ASP A 2 16.76 12.42 -10.45
CA ASP A 2 15.44 12.76 -9.90
C ASP A 2 15.28 12.13 -8.51
N SER A 3 15.77 12.84 -7.49
CA SER A 3 15.95 12.32 -6.14
C SER A 3 14.68 12.27 -5.26
N ASN A 4 13.46 12.29 -5.82
CA ASN A 4 12.22 12.27 -5.02
C ASN A 4 11.04 11.53 -5.67
N ARG A 5 11.29 10.48 -6.46
CA ARG A 5 10.21 9.72 -7.10
C ARG A 5 9.53 8.79 -6.11
N LEU A 6 8.32 9.15 -5.68
CA LEU A 6 7.43 8.25 -4.98
C LEU A 6 6.94 7.15 -5.93
N VAL A 7 6.97 5.91 -5.46
CA VAL A 7 6.46 4.75 -6.18
C VAL A 7 5.36 4.11 -5.34
N TYR A 8 4.25 3.75 -5.98
CA TYR A 8 3.12 3.13 -5.30
C TYR A 8 2.97 1.70 -5.79
N ILE A 9 2.94 0.76 -4.85
CA ILE A 9 2.75 -0.67 -5.13
C ILE A 9 1.50 -1.13 -4.43
N LYS A 10 0.63 -1.85 -5.14
CA LYS A 10 -0.56 -2.48 -4.60
C LYS A 10 -0.37 -3.97 -4.46
N LYS A 11 -0.89 -4.52 -3.35
CA LYS A 11 -1.06 -5.95 -3.11
C LYS A 11 -2.48 -6.26 -2.67
N PHE A 12 -2.89 -7.50 -2.93
CA PHE A 12 -4.14 -8.05 -2.46
C PHE A 12 -3.86 -9.15 -1.45
N VAL A 13 -4.56 -9.10 -0.31
CA VAL A 13 -4.49 -10.13 0.72
C VAL A 13 -5.90 -10.69 0.93
N TRP A 14 -6.02 -12.00 0.87
CA TRP A 14 -7.26 -12.69 1.22
C TRP A 14 -7.30 -12.89 2.74
N LEU A 15 -8.34 -12.35 3.36
CA LEU A 15 -8.57 -12.46 4.79
C LEU A 15 -9.23 -13.82 5.11
N PRO A 16 -9.06 -14.36 6.33
CA PRO A 16 -9.57 -15.69 6.69
C PRO A 16 -11.07 -15.90 6.49
N TYR A 17 -11.84 -14.80 6.46
CA TYR A 17 -13.29 -14.78 6.25
C TYR A 17 -13.69 -14.58 4.77
N GLY A 18 -12.78 -14.83 3.83
CA GLY A 18 -13.05 -14.84 2.38
C GLY A 18 -13.13 -13.45 1.73
N GLN A 19 -12.83 -12.38 2.47
CA GLN A 19 -12.88 -11.01 1.98
C GLN A 19 -11.48 -10.51 1.61
N LYS A 20 -11.40 -9.49 0.75
CA LYS A 20 -10.13 -8.97 0.24
C LYS A 20 -9.72 -7.71 1.00
N MET A 21 -8.45 -7.64 1.36
CA MET A 21 -7.77 -6.43 1.79
C MET A 21 -6.90 -5.91 0.66
N ILE A 22 -7.02 -4.62 0.37
CA ILE A 22 -6.17 -3.93 -0.60
C ILE A 22 -5.10 -3.18 0.19
N GLN A 23 -3.84 -3.48 -0.07
CA GLN A 23 -2.72 -2.80 0.55
C GLN A 23 -2.02 -1.95 -0.51
N VAL A 24 -1.88 -0.65 -0.27
CA VAL A 24 -1.09 0.23 -1.12
C VAL A 24 0.09 0.76 -0.32
N PHE A 25 1.29 0.49 -0.81
CA PHE A 25 2.56 0.90 -0.22
C PHE A 25 3.07 2.11 -0.97
N CYS A 26 3.46 3.15 -0.23
CA CYS A 26 4.19 4.29 -0.75
C CYS A 26 5.68 4.07 -0.47
N LEU A 27 6.48 4.00 -1.53
CA LEU A 27 7.91 3.80 -1.47
C LEU A 27 8.63 5.10 -1.82
N GLU A 28 9.64 5.42 -1.03
CA GLU A 28 10.58 6.49 -1.28
C GLU A 28 11.98 5.88 -1.37
N GLN A 29 12.67 6.07 -2.50
CA GLN A 29 14.00 5.50 -2.75
C GLN A 29 14.06 3.95 -2.58
N GLY A 30 12.95 3.26 -2.85
CA GLY A 30 12.83 1.80 -2.74
C GLY A 30 12.54 1.27 -1.33
N ALA A 31 12.47 2.14 -0.32
CA ALA A 31 12.03 1.78 1.04
C ALA A 31 10.56 2.13 1.25
N ILE A 32 9.82 1.30 1.99
CA ILE A 32 8.43 1.62 2.33
C ILE A 32 8.42 2.76 3.35
N ARG A 33 7.80 3.87 2.99
CA ARG A 33 7.54 4.99 3.91
C ARG A 33 6.29 4.79 4.73
N LYS A 34 5.23 4.35 4.05
CA LYS A 34 3.88 4.25 4.58
C LYS A 34 3.10 3.22 3.78
N ALA A 35 2.14 2.57 4.43
CA ALA A 35 1.15 1.75 3.76
C ALA A 35 -0.26 2.15 4.19
N ILE A 36 -1.22 1.97 3.29
CA ILE A 36 -2.63 1.98 3.63
C ILE A 36 -3.27 0.65 3.28
N CYS A 37 -3.98 0.08 4.25
CA CYS A 37 -4.66 -1.19 4.14
C CYS A 37 -6.17 -0.95 4.17
N TYR A 38 -6.82 -1.02 3.02
CA TYR A 38 -8.27 -0.93 2.91
C TYR A 38 -8.92 -2.31 3.03
N ASN A 39 -9.82 -2.46 3.99
CA ASN A 39 -10.61 -3.67 4.21
C ASN A 39 -12.00 -3.51 3.57
N GLU A 40 -12.27 -4.25 2.49
CA GLU A 40 -13.56 -4.17 1.77
C GLU A 40 -14.76 -4.54 2.65
N PHE A 41 -14.58 -5.44 3.62
CA PHE A 41 -15.67 -5.87 4.49
C PHE A 41 -16.06 -4.82 5.53
N LEU A 42 -15.05 -4.18 6.13
CA LEU A 42 -15.28 -3.14 7.14
C LEU A 42 -15.57 -1.77 6.50
N ASN A 43 -15.34 -1.64 5.20
CA ASN A 43 -15.33 -0.36 4.49
C ASN A 43 -14.46 0.68 5.23
N LYS A 44 -13.29 0.23 5.70
CA LYS A 44 -12.39 0.99 6.57
C LYS A 44 -10.94 0.80 6.14
N SER A 45 -10.17 1.87 6.23
CA SER A 45 -8.73 1.86 6.02
C SER A 45 -7.96 1.87 7.32
N PHE A 46 -6.75 1.34 7.26
CA PHE A 46 -5.77 1.38 8.33
C PHE A 46 -4.47 1.92 7.76
N GLU A 47 -4.00 3.03 8.32
CA GLU A 47 -2.70 3.60 8.02
C GLU A 47 -1.64 2.87 8.84
N ILE A 48 -0.57 2.45 8.18
CA ILE A 48 0.60 1.88 8.83
C ILE A 48 1.79 2.80 8.56
N LEU A 49 2.25 3.44 9.62
CA LEU A 49 3.44 4.30 9.65
C LEU A 49 4.68 3.49 10.06
N ASP A 50 5.86 4.10 9.91
CA ASP A 50 7.15 3.57 10.40
C ASP A 50 7.56 2.20 9.86
N LEU A 51 7.30 1.94 8.58
CA LEU A 51 7.75 0.72 7.87
C LEU A 51 9.18 0.83 7.31
N ALA A 52 10.00 1.73 7.87
CA ALA A 52 11.24 2.23 7.28
C ALA A 52 12.30 1.14 6.97
N ASP A 53 12.20 -0.03 7.58
CA ASP A 53 13.13 -1.15 7.36
C ASP A 53 12.59 -2.26 6.44
N ILE A 54 11.36 -2.11 5.93
CA ILE A 54 10.76 -3.10 5.04
C ILE A 54 11.07 -2.72 3.60
N ARG A 55 11.85 -3.57 2.94
CA ARG A 55 12.03 -3.52 1.48
C ARG A 55 11.01 -4.45 0.84
N ILE A 56 10.27 -3.93 -0.13
CA ILE A 56 9.45 -4.78 -0.99
C ILE A 56 10.39 -5.48 -1.95
N SER A 57 10.46 -6.81 -1.87
CA SER A 57 11.07 -7.63 -2.90
C SER A 57 10.25 -7.53 -4.19
N ASP A 58 10.94 -7.45 -5.33
CA ASP A 58 10.30 -7.57 -6.63
C ASP A 58 9.66 -8.96 -6.75
N SER A 59 8.33 -8.98 -6.69
CA SER A 59 7.49 -10.15 -6.82
C SER A 59 6.51 -9.90 -7.96
N SER A 60 6.15 -10.96 -8.69
CA SER A 60 5.07 -10.91 -9.70
C SER A 60 3.70 -10.56 -9.11
N GLU A 61 3.56 -10.59 -7.78
CA GLU A 61 2.35 -10.20 -7.05
C GLU A 61 2.30 -8.68 -6.76
N ASN A 62 3.36 -7.94 -7.08
CA ASN A 62 3.39 -6.48 -6.96
C ASN A 62 2.66 -5.88 -8.16
N PHE A 63 1.51 -5.25 -7.92
CA PHE A 63 0.81 -4.49 -8.95
C PHE A 63 1.20 -3.01 -8.87
N PRO A 64 1.45 -2.33 -10.00
CA PRO A 64 1.67 -0.89 -9.97
C PRO A 64 0.40 -0.19 -9.48
N SER A 65 0.60 0.84 -8.66
CA SER A 65 -0.47 1.72 -8.17
C SER A 65 -0.04 3.18 -8.35
N ASN A 66 -0.85 4.12 -7.85
CA ASN A 66 -0.61 5.54 -7.95
C ASN A 66 -1.07 6.29 -6.70
N SER A 67 -0.72 7.58 -6.62
CA SER A 67 -1.09 8.44 -5.50
C SER A 67 -2.60 8.65 -5.36
N GLU A 68 -3.35 8.65 -6.47
CA GLU A 68 -4.81 8.84 -6.44
C GLU A 68 -5.52 7.68 -5.75
N GLU A 69 -5.14 6.44 -6.07
CA GLU A 69 -5.67 5.24 -5.43
C GLU A 69 -5.29 5.21 -3.93
N PHE A 70 -4.08 5.64 -3.59
CA PHE A 70 -3.63 5.77 -2.21
C PHE A 70 -4.50 6.78 -1.42
N LEU A 71 -4.61 8.02 -1.93
CA LEU A 71 -5.42 9.08 -1.33
C LEU A 71 -6.90 8.69 -1.22
N ARG A 72 -7.43 7.96 -2.21
CA ARG A 72 -8.80 7.46 -2.17
C ARG A 72 -9.01 6.55 -0.96
N PHE A 73 -8.06 5.68 -0.63
CA PHE A 73 -8.17 4.84 0.56
C PHE A 73 -7.94 5.62 1.85
N GLU A 74 -7.14 6.69 1.84
CA GLU A 74 -6.96 7.57 3.01
C GLU A 74 -8.27 8.21 3.46
N ASN A 75 -9.20 8.45 2.54
CA ASN A 75 -10.54 8.97 2.87
C ASN A 75 -11.40 8.00 3.70
N TYR A 76 -10.97 6.75 3.90
CA TYR A 76 -11.68 5.74 4.70
C TYR A 76 -10.99 5.43 6.05
N LEU A 77 -10.00 6.23 6.48
CA LEU A 77 -9.37 6.13 7.82
C LEU A 77 -10.36 6.49 8.93
#